data_AF-A0A7V9ETW7-F1
#
_entry.id   AF-A0A7V9ETW7-F1
#
_cell.length_a   1.000
_cell.length_b   1.000
_cell.length_c   1.000
_cell.angle_alpha   90.00
_cell.angle_beta   90.00
_cell.angle_gamma   90.00
#
_symmetry.space_group_name_H-M   'P 1'
#
loop_
_entity.id
_entity.type
_entity.pdbx_description
1 polymer ?
#
loop_
_entity_poly.entity_id
_entity_poly.type
_entity_poly.pdbx_seq_one_letter_code
_entity_poly.pdbx_strand_id
1 'polypeptide(L)' 'MIALEEMTAEERLAQLREKDEYRSWHSLGDHRFCVRCTKVFSGREVQIESDLAGNWQLRCPTSGCDSWPLHWLTCG' A
#
# COMPACT_ATOMS: atom_id res chain seq x y z
N MET A 1 -2.84 24.39 -4.28
CA MET A 1 -2.38 23.12 -3.65
C MET A 1 -3.60 22.58 -2.93
N ILE A 2 -4.24 21.57 -3.53
CA ILE A 2 -5.53 21.04 -3.08
C ILE A 2 -5.32 20.30 -1.76
N ALA A 3 -6.28 20.45 -0.84
CA ALA A 3 -6.25 19.87 0.48
C ALA A 3 -6.00 18.35 0.41
N LEU A 4 -5.06 17.88 1.23
CA LEU A 4 -5.01 16.49 1.66
C LEU A 4 -6.28 16.25 2.48
N GLU A 5 -7.40 15.89 1.84
CA GLU A 5 -8.41 15.14 2.57
C GLU A 5 -7.69 13.88 3.07
N GLU A 6 -7.52 13.78 4.38
CA GLU A 6 -6.95 12.58 4.98
C GLU A 6 -7.86 11.42 4.63
N MET A 7 -7.39 10.55 3.73
CA MET A 7 -8.06 9.32 3.33
C MET A 7 -8.44 8.53 4.58
N THR A 8 -9.72 8.24 4.73
CA THR A 8 -10.26 7.48 5.86
C THR A 8 -9.68 6.07 5.91
N ALA A 9 -9.83 5.40 7.06
CA ALA A 9 -9.39 4.01 7.19
C ALA A 9 -10.10 3.08 6.20
N GLU A 10 -11.39 3.34 5.95
CA GLU A 10 -12.24 2.60 5.04
C GLU A 10 -11.82 2.80 3.58
N GLU A 11 -11.61 4.04 3.15
CA GLU A 11 -11.11 4.36 1.80
C GLU A 11 -9.73 3.77 1.56
N ARG A 12 -8.84 3.85 2.57
CA ARG A 12 -7.52 3.24 2.51
C ARG A 12 -7.59 1.75 2.31
N LEU A 13 -8.44 1.07 3.07
CA LEU A 13 -8.62 -0.38 2.92
C LEU A 13 -9.24 -0.73 1.57
N ALA A 14 -10.14 0.10 1.04
CA ALA A 14 -10.68 -0.06 -0.30
C ALA A 14 -9.58 0.07 -1.37
N GLN A 15 -8.72 1.09 -1.29
CA GLN A 15 -7.59 1.27 -2.21
C GLN A 15 -6.60 0.12 -2.16
N LEU A 16 -6.26 -0.38 -0.96
CA LEU A 16 -5.40 -1.56 -0.80
C LEU A 16 -5.98 -2.79 -1.50
N ARG A 17 -7.29 -3.03 -1.35
CA ARG A 17 -8.00 -4.16 -1.99
C ARG A 17 -8.11 -4.01 -3.50
N GLU A 18 -8.30 -2.79 -3.99
CA GLU A 18 -8.44 -2.50 -5.42
C GLU A 18 -7.09 -2.60 -6.15
N LYS A 19 -6.00 -2.11 -5.54
CA LYS A 19 -4.69 -1.94 -6.21
C LYS A 19 -3.69 -3.06 -5.95
N ASP A 20 -3.92 -3.92 -4.94
CA ASP A 20 -3.17 -5.17 -4.78
C ASP A 20 -3.90 -6.31 -5.49
N GLU A 21 -3.66 -6.44 -6.80
CA GLU A 21 -4.30 -7.47 -7.65
C GLU A 21 -3.84 -8.90 -7.32
N TYR A 22 -2.80 -9.07 -6.50
CA TYR A 22 -2.20 -10.38 -6.23
C TYR A 22 -2.73 -11.01 -4.95
N ARG A 23 -3.05 -10.19 -3.94
CA ARG A 23 -3.37 -10.63 -2.57
C ARG A 23 -4.40 -9.71 -1.93
N SER A 24 -5.39 -10.29 -1.26
CA SER A 24 -6.40 -9.49 -0.57
C SER A 24 -5.91 -8.93 0.77
N TRP A 25 -6.30 -7.69 1.06
CA TRP A 25 -6.19 -7.05 2.37
C TRP A 25 -7.51 -7.18 3.12
N HIS A 26 -7.54 -7.88 4.25
CA HIS A 26 -8.74 -8.05 5.07
C HIS A 26 -8.90 -6.89 6.04
N SER A 27 -7.79 -6.41 6.60
CA SER A 27 -7.74 -5.26 7.50
C SER A 27 -6.50 -4.40 7.23
N LEU A 28 -6.50 -3.17 7.74
CA LEU A 28 -5.29 -2.35 7.74
C LEU A 28 -4.18 -2.90 8.65
N GLY A 29 -4.50 -3.84 9.54
CA GLY A 29 -3.55 -4.55 10.40
C GLY A 29 -2.92 -5.77 9.74
N ASP A 30 -3.36 -6.15 8.53
CA ASP A 30 -2.69 -7.19 7.77
C ASP A 30 -1.27 -6.73 7.44
N HIS A 31 -0.33 -7.68 7.39
CA HIS A 31 1.08 -7.39 7.12
C HIS A 31 1.52 -7.97 5.77
N ARG A 32 2.58 -7.35 5.23
CA ARG A 32 3.30 -7.83 4.05
C ARG A 32 4.80 -7.77 4.29
N PHE A 33 5.49 -8.74 3.70
CA PHE A 33 6.94 -8.77 3.62
C PHE A 33 7.37 -8.27 2.24
N CYS A 34 8.17 -7.21 2.17
CA CYS A 34 8.78 -6.74 0.93
C CYS A 34 10.06 -7.54 0.64
N VAL A 35 10.11 -8.24 -0.50
CA VAL A 35 11.32 -9.00 -0.90
C VAL A 35 12.47 -8.11 -1.37
N ARG A 36 12.22 -6.82 -1.66
CA ARG A 36 13.26 -5.86 -2.09
C ARG A 36 14.04 -5.29 -0.92
N CYS A 37 13.36 -4.78 0.10
CA CYS A 37 14.01 -4.17 1.26
C CYS A 37 14.05 -5.09 2.49
N THR A 38 13.45 -6.29 2.42
CA THR A 38 13.39 -7.29 3.50
C THR A 38 12.71 -6.80 4.78
N LYS A 39 11.79 -5.82 4.67
CA LYS A 39 11.02 -5.29 5.80
C LYS A 39 9.57 -5.79 5.77
N VAL A 40 9.01 -5.91 6.96
CA VAL A 40 7.57 -6.13 7.18
C VAL A 40 6.90 -4.79 7.44
N PHE A 41 5.72 -4.59 6.89
CA PHE A 41 4.89 -3.41 7.11
C PHE A 41 3.41 -3.80 7.08
N SER A 42 2.58 -2.98 7.71
CA SER A 42 1.13 -3.12 7.75
C SER A 42 0.42 -2.31 6.67
N GLY A 43 -0.86 -2.60 6.44
CA GLY A 43 -1.70 -1.82 5.54
C GLY A 43 -1.82 -0.35 5.94
N ARG A 44 -1.65 -0.03 7.23
CA ARG A 44 -1.57 1.35 7.74
C ARG A 44 -0.33 2.10 7.27
N GLU A 45 0.75 1.39 6.97
CA GLU A 45 2.02 2.01 6.60
C GLU A 45 2.17 2.17 5.10
N VAL A 46 1.55 1.31 4.27
CA VAL A 46 1.63 1.36 2.79
C VAL A 46 1.53 2.80 2.23
N GLN A 47 2.43 3.19 1.34
CA GLN A 47 2.28 4.47 0.66
C GLN A 47 1.23 4.32 -0.44
N ILE A 48 0.22 5.21 -0.42
CA ILE A 48 -0.81 5.29 -1.46
C ILE A 48 -0.61 6.63 -2.14
N GLU A 49 -0.21 6.60 -3.40
CA GLU A 49 0.16 7.78 -4.19
C GLU A 49 -0.75 7.89 -5.40
N SER A 50 -1.24 9.09 -5.72
CA SER A 50 -1.93 9.37 -6.98
C SER A 50 -0.92 9.84 -8.03
N ASP A 51 -0.99 9.27 -9.23
CA ASP A 51 -0.29 9.85 -10.37
C ASP A 51 -0.99 11.13 -10.89
N LEU A 52 -0.37 11.81 -11.87
CA LEU A 52 -0.92 13.03 -12.48
C LEU A 52 -2.24 12.80 -13.23
N ALA A 53 -2.57 11.55 -13.57
CA ALA A 53 -3.82 11.15 -14.19
C ALA A 53 -4.89 10.75 -13.16
N GLY A 54 -4.57 10.80 -11.86
CA GLY A 54 -5.47 10.44 -10.77
C GLY A 54 -5.56 8.95 -10.48
N ASN A 55 -4.66 8.12 -11.03
CA ASN A 55 -4.61 6.71 -10.68
C ASN A 55 -3.83 6.49 -9.38
N TRP A 56 -4.41 5.72 -8.48
CA TRP A 56 -3.76 5.32 -7.24
C TRP A 56 -2.79 4.15 -7.44
N GLN A 57 -1.63 4.24 -6.80
CA GLN A 57 -0.60 3.21 -6.79
C GLN A 57 -0.18 2.90 -5.35
N LEU A 58 0.17 1.64 -5.10
CA LEU A 58 0.68 1.19 -3.80
C LEU A 58 2.19 1.06 -3.82
N ARG A 59 2.86 1.59 -2.80
CA ARG A 59 4.31 1.62 -2.66
C ARG A 59 4.74 1.15 -1.27
N CYS A 60 5.91 0.51 -1.20
CA CYS A 60 6.49 0.11 0.06
C CYS A 60 6.83 1.36 0.89
N PRO A 61 6.51 1.40 2.20
CA PRO A 61 6.76 2.58 3.02
C PRO A 61 8.23 2.87 3.31
N THR A 62 9.13 1.93 2.98
CA THR A 62 10.56 2.11 3.24
C THR A 62 11.12 3.17 2.29
N SER A 63 11.67 4.25 2.85
CA SER A 63 12.32 5.31 2.07
C SER A 63 13.37 4.74 1.11
N GLY A 64 13.28 5.14 -0.16
CA GLY A 64 14.18 4.68 -1.23
C GLY A 64 13.88 3.29 -1.79
N CYS A 65 12.85 2.58 -1.30
CA CYS A 65 12.44 1.31 -1.88
C CYS A 65 11.50 1.53 -3.08
N ASP A 66 11.80 0.90 -4.21
CA ASP A 66 11.02 0.95 -5.46
C ASP A 66 9.92 -0.13 -5.52
N SER A 67 9.61 -0.76 -4.38
CA SER A 67 8.74 -1.93 -4.33
C SER A 67 7.26 -1.59 -4.42
N TRP A 68 6.56 -2.36 -5.27
CA TRP A 68 5.10 -2.35 -5.48
C TRP A 68 4.47 -3.73 -5.14
N PRO A 69 3.13 -3.92 -5.22
CA PRO A 69 2.44 -5.14 -4.75
C PRO A 69 3.00 -6.47 -5.26
N LEU A 70 3.49 -6.52 -6.50
CA LEU A 70 4.09 -7.73 -7.08
C LEU A 70 5.28 -8.26 -6.25
N HIS A 71 5.98 -7.39 -5.53
CA HIS A 71 7.15 -7.74 -4.72
C HIS A 71 6.81 -8.10 -3.26
N TRP A 72 5.54 -8.17 -2.91
CA TRP A 72 5.10 -8.37 -1.53
C TRP A 72 4.64 -9.81 -1.29
N LEU A 73 4.97 -10.38 -0.15
CA LEU A 73 4.48 -11.69 0.28
C LEU A 73 3.56 -11.53 1.49
N THR A 74 2.55 -12.40 1.62
CA THR A 74 1.77 -12.52 2.86
C THR A 74 2.67 -12.99 3.99
N CYS A 75 2.57 -12.35 5.15
CA CYS A 75 3.14 -12.90 6.38
C CYS A 75 2.23 -14.05 6.85
N GLY A 76 2.82 -15.20 7.22
CA GLY A 76 2.09 -16.35 7.75
C GLY A 76 1.67 -16.18 9.20
#